data_AF-A0A8J8A5F7-F1
#
_entry.id   AF-A0A8J8A5F7-F1
#
_cell.length_a   1.000
_cell.length_b   1.000
_cell.length_c   1.000
_cell.angle_alpha   90.00
_cell.angle_beta   90.00
_cell.angle_gamma   90.00
#
_symmetry.space_group_name_H-M   'P 1'
#
loop_
_entity.id
_entity.type
_entity.pdbx_description
1 polymer ?
#
loop_
_entity_poly.entity_id
_entity_poly.type
_entity_poly.pdbx_seq_one_letter_code
_entity_poly.pdbx_strand_id
1 'polypeptide(L)' 'MDWNILWMIAGVLSLLAFVLDIRAEESRYETLKDLFLGIGFLAWYWGWFIVGLVFVAAAGIIYLPEAKKWWIRKRHG' A
#
# COMPACT_ATOMS: atom_id res chain seq x y z
N MET A 1 -21.04 -18.64 -4.90
CA MET A 1 -20.21 -17.43 -5.03
C MET A 1 -18.78 -17.88 -4.83
N ASP A 2 -17.93 -17.78 -5.86
CA ASP A 2 -16.56 -18.28 -5.78
C ASP A 2 -15.77 -17.53 -4.71
N TRP A 3 -15.31 -18.26 -3.69
CA TRP A 3 -14.52 -17.73 -2.59
C TRP A 3 -13.32 -16.91 -3.06
N ASN A 4 -12.75 -17.26 -4.22
CA ASN A 4 -11.65 -16.53 -4.83
C ASN A 4 -12.05 -15.08 -5.22
N ILE A 5 -13.28 -14.87 -5.70
CA ILE A 5 -13.76 -13.53 -6.10
C ILE A 5 -13.91 -12.62 -4.87
N LEU A 6 -14.33 -13.17 -3.73
CA LEU A 6 -14.42 -12.43 -2.47
C LEU A 6 -13.06 -11.91 -2.00
N TRP A 7 -12.01 -12.74 -2.08
CA TRP A 7 -10.65 -12.33 -1.72
C TRP A 7 -10.10 -11.27 -2.66
N MET A 8 -10.38 -11.37 -3.96
CA MET A 8 -10.00 -10.34 -4.93
C MET A 8 -10.66 -8.99 -4.62
N ILE A 9 -11.97 -9.00 -4.34
CA ILE A 9 -12.71 -7.78 -3.98
C ILE A 9 -12.17 -7.18 -2.68
N ALA A 10 -11.91 -8.01 -1.66
CA ALA A 10 -11.33 -7.56 -0.39
C ALA A 10 -9.94 -6.92 -0.60
N GLY A 11 -9.09 -7.53 -1.43
CA GLY A 11 -7.77 -6.97 -1.76
C GLY A 11 -7.86 -5.60 -2.45
N VAL A 12 -8.76 -5.45 -3.42
CA VAL A 12 -8.99 -4.17 -4.12
C VAL A 12 -9.53 -3.10 -3.16
N LEU A 13 -10.50 -3.45 -2.30
CA LEU A 13 -11.05 -2.52 -1.32
C LEU A 13 -10.00 -2.05 -0.32
N SER A 14 -9.13 -2.95 0.14
CA SER A 14 -8.04 -2.64 1.06
C SER A 14 -6.98 -1.71 0.45
N LEU A 15 -6.67 -1.89 -0.85
CA LEU A 15 -5.81 -0.95 -1.57
C LEU A 15 -6.46 0.41 -1.78
N LEU A 16 -7.77 0.45 -2.03
CA LEU A 16 -8.51 1.71 -2.13
C LEU A 16 -8.53 2.45 -0.78
N ALA A 17 -8.76 1.74 0.32
CA ALA A 17 -8.68 2.29 1.67
C ALA A 17 -7.29 2.88 1.94
N PHE A 18 -6.23 2.12 1.65
CA PHE A 18 -4.85 2.62 1.74
C PHE A 18 -4.62 3.95 0.98
N VAL A 19 -5.11 4.06 -0.26
CA VAL A 19 -4.97 5.29 -1.05
C VAL A 19 -5.77 6.45 -0.45
N LEU A 20 -6.94 6.16 0.12
CA LEU A 20 -7.77 7.14 0.81
C LEU A 20 -7.12 7.62 2.12
N ASP A 21 -6.61 6.71 2.95
CA ASP A 21 -5.90 7.03 4.20
C ASP A 21 -4.67 7.91 3.94
N ILE A 22 -3.89 7.60 2.89
CA ILE A 22 -2.75 8.43 2.47
C ILE A 22 -3.20 9.85 2.12
N ARG A 23 -4.34 9.99 1.42
CA ARG A 23 -4.88 11.31 1.09
C ARG A 23 -5.49 12.03 2.28
N ALA A 24 -6.03 11.30 3.24
CA ALA A 24 -6.63 11.83 4.45
C ALA A 24 -5.58 12.23 5.52
N GLU A 25 -4.29 11.98 5.25
CA GLU A 25 -3.20 12.12 6.23
C GLU A 25 -3.49 11.36 7.54
N GLU A 26 -4.16 10.21 7.42
CA GLU A 26 -4.54 9.38 8.54
C GLU A 26 -3.31 8.70 9.19
N SER A 27 -3.54 8.08 10.34
CA SER A 27 -2.47 7.44 11.10
C SER A 27 -1.71 6.44 10.24
N ARG A 28 -0.41 6.68 10.09
CA ARG A 28 0.51 5.88 9.28
C ARG A 28 0.45 4.37 9.60
N TYR A 29 0.07 4.04 10.83
CA TYR A 29 -0.12 2.66 11.29
C TYR A 29 -1.38 2.01 10.70
N GLU A 30 -2.49 2.73 10.63
CA GLU A 30 -3.74 2.22 10.02
C GLU A 30 -3.56 2.06 8.51
N THR A 31 -2.95 3.05 7.86
CA THR A 31 -2.58 3.00 6.45
C THR A 31 -1.71 1.78 6.11
N LEU A 32 -0.69 1.48 6.93
CA LEU A 32 0.15 0.30 6.72
C LEU A 32 -0.61 -1.00 6.89
N LYS A 33 -1.54 -1.07 7.86
CA LYS A 33 -2.36 -2.26 8.10
C LYS A 33 -3.25 -2.58 6.89
N ASP A 34 -3.88 -1.55 6.31
CA ASP A 34 -4.72 -1.69 5.12
C ASP A 34 -3.91 -2.03 3.88
N LEU A 35 -2.68 -1.53 3.79
CA LEU A 35 -1.76 -1.98 2.75
C LEU A 35 -1.39 -3.47 2.89
N PHE A 36 -1.05 -3.91 4.11
CA PHE A 36 -0.69 -5.32 4.36
C PHE A 36 -1.84 -6.28 4.11
N LEU A 37 -3.06 -5.90 4.49
CA LEU A 37 -4.27 -6.66 4.19
C LEU A 37 -4.51 -6.78 2.68
N GLY A 38 -4.40 -5.68 1.94
CA GLY A 38 -4.58 -5.66 0.50
C GLY A 38 -3.56 -6.53 -0.23
N ILE A 39 -2.30 -6.41 0.16
CA ILE A 39 -1.19 -7.19 -0.40
C ILE A 39 -1.32 -8.68 -0.06
N GLY A 40 -1.75 -9.03 1.15
CA GLY A 40 -2.01 -10.41 1.57
C GLY A 40 -3.11 -11.08 0.75
N PHE A 41 -4.22 -10.38 0.50
CA PHE A 41 -5.31 -10.90 -0.34
C PHE A 41 -4.90 -11.02 -1.82
N LEU A 42 -4.16 -10.04 -2.35
CA LEU A 42 -3.62 -10.10 -3.71
C LEU A 42 -2.59 -11.22 -3.88
N ALA A 43 -1.81 -11.53 -2.84
CA ALA A 43 -0.86 -12.64 -2.86
C ALA A 43 -1.52 -13.99 -2.95
N TRP A 44 -2.62 -14.15 -2.23
CA TRP A 44 -3.39 -15.38 -2.28
C TRP A 44 -4.04 -15.61 -3.64
N TYR A 45 -4.49 -14.54 -4.31
CA TYR A 45 -5.26 -14.65 -5.55
C TYR A 45 -4.41 -14.63 -6.83
N TRP A 46 -3.43 -13.74 -6.93
CA TRP A 46 -2.74 -13.42 -8.19
C TRP A 46 -1.27 -13.84 -8.25
N GLY A 47 -0.77 -14.47 -7.18
CA GLY A 47 0.60 -14.94 -7.08
C GLY A 47 1.61 -13.83 -6.80
N TRP A 48 2.80 -14.24 -6.37
CA TRP A 48 3.84 -13.41 -5.76
C TRP A 48 4.35 -12.24 -6.62
N PHE A 49 4.17 -12.29 -7.95
CA PHE A 49 4.68 -11.28 -8.86
C PHE A 49 3.91 -9.96 -8.77
N ILE A 50 2.57 -10.02 -8.80
CA ILE A 50 1.71 -8.82 -8.71
C ILE A 50 1.81 -8.19 -7.32
N VAL A 51 1.97 -9.03 -6.29
CA VAL A 51 2.19 -8.63 -4.90
C VAL A 51 3.45 -7.79 -4.76
N GLY A 52 4.57 -8.26 -5.33
CA GLY A 52 5.82 -7.54 -5.30
C GLY A 52 5.70 -6.16 -5.97
N LEU A 53 4.97 -6.09 -7.08
CA LEU A 53 4.76 -4.84 -7.81
C LEU A 53 3.92 -3.84 -6.99
N VAL A 54 2.83 -4.30 -6.37
CA VAL A 54 1.98 -3.48 -5.49
C VAL A 54 2.75 -3.04 -4.25
N PHE A 55 3.57 -3.92 -3.65
CA PHE A 55 4.40 -3.60 -2.50
C PHE A 55 5.43 -2.52 -2.84
N VAL A 56 6.12 -2.63 -3.97
CA VAL A 56 7.09 -1.64 -4.44
C VAL A 56 6.40 -0.30 -4.73
N ALA A 57 5.23 -0.32 -5.39
CA ALA A 57 4.47 0.90 -5.66
C ALA A 57 4.05 1.61 -4.37
N ALA A 58 3.52 0.87 -3.40
CA ALA A 58 3.07 1.43 -2.13
C ALA A 58 4.23 1.91 -1.24
N ALA A 59 5.34 1.17 -1.19
CA ALA A 59 6.57 1.62 -0.55
C ALA A 59 7.08 2.92 -1.19
N GLY A 60 7.00 3.02 -2.52
CA GLY A 60 7.25 4.26 -3.25
C GLY A 60 6.39 5.40 -2.73
N ILE A 61 5.06 5.23 -2.66
CA ILE A 61 4.13 6.29 -2.23
C ILE A 61 4.38 6.73 -0.79
N ILE A 62 4.60 5.78 0.14
CA ILE A 62 4.83 6.09 1.56
C ILE A 62 6.19 6.77 1.77
N TYR A 63 7.25 6.22 1.19
CA TYR A 63 8.62 6.63 1.51
C TYR A 63 9.17 7.73 0.59
N LEU A 64 8.63 7.98 -0.61
CA LEU A 64 9.03 9.11 -1.46
C LEU A 64 8.98 10.46 -0.74
N PRO A 65 7.87 10.85 -0.07
CA PRO A 65 7.80 12.15 0.58
C PRO A 65 8.80 12.26 1.73
N GLU A 66 9.08 11.16 2.44
CA GLU A 66 10.08 11.14 3.52
C GLU A 66 11.51 11.23 2.98
N ALA A 67 11.81 10.47 1.94
CA ALA A 67 13.10 10.50 1.25
C ALA A 67 13.36 11.89 0.66
N LYS A 68 12.34 12.54 0.08
CA LYS A 68 12.43 13.91 -0.43
C LYS A 68 12.70 14.92 0.70
N LYS A 69 12.00 14.81 1.84
CA LYS A 69 12.25 15.64 3.04
C LYS A 69 13.66 15.43 3.60
N TRP A 70 14.15 14.19 3.61
CA TRP A 70 15.51 13.86 4.02
C TRP A 70 16.56 14.45 3.07
N TRP A 71 16.32 14.36 1.76
CA TRP A 71 17.24 14.89 0.74
C TRP A 71 17.34 16.42 0.78
N ILE A 72 16.21 17.11 1.01
CA ILE A 72 16.19 18.56 1.21
C ILE A 72 16.97 18.95 2.47
N ARG A 73 16.78 18.25 3.59
CA ARG A 73 17.55 18.48 4.82
C ARG A 73 19.05 18.27 4.64
N LYS A 74 19.46 17.31 3.79
CA LYS A 74 20.87 17.02 3.50
C LYS A 74 21.53 18.03 2.54
N ARG A 75 20.75 18.76 1.74
CA ARG A 75 21.25 19.80 0.81
C ARG A 75 21.24 21.21 1.40
N HIS A 76 20.39 21.48 2.39
CA HIS A 76 20.20 22.81 2.98
C HIS A 76 20.51 22.91 4.48
N GLY A 77 21.01 21.84 5.09
CA GLY A 77 21.62 21.83 6.43
C GLY A 77 23.06 21.38 6.32
#